data_AF-A0A1E1MK01-F1
#
_entry.id   AF-A0A1E1MK01-F1
#
_cell.length_a   1.000
_cell.length_b   1.000
_cell.length_c   1.000
_cell.angle_alpha   90.00
_cell.angle_beta   90.00
_cell.angle_gamma   90.00
#
_symmetry.space_group_name_H-M   'P 1'
#
loop_
_entity.id
_entity.type
_entity.pdbx_description
1 polymer ?
#
loop_
_entity_poly.entity_id
_entity_poly.type
_entity_poly.pdbx_seq_one_letter_code
_entity_poly.pdbx_strand_id
1 'polypeptide(L)'
;MCFARGLGVEDDYFVRAHDVLRKESQTVLRLLHYFEVDKDPVSGEIISNIGDLWMSWSDDRFKSTFHRVKTPVHVEKDYFGPRYSMAFFNQPCTDAVIQGPGMNYSAVTGKEFTQAAMAWNYMALNERKAKLAEVKSAAEAGSP
;
A
#
# COMPACT_ATOMS: atom_id res chain seq x y z
N MET A 1 10.98 12.81 13.89
CA MET A 1 10.71 14.13 14.52
C MET A 1 9.27 14.62 14.34
N CYS A 2 8.80 15.11 13.17
CA CYS A 2 7.44 15.71 13.10
C CYS A 2 6.28 14.76 13.46
N PHE A 3 6.27 13.53 12.92
CA PHE A 3 5.24 12.54 13.26
C PHE A 3 5.34 12.04 14.71
N ALA A 4 6.56 11.84 15.20
CA ALA A 4 6.82 11.43 16.58
C ALA A 4 6.23 12.44 17.59
N ARG A 5 6.58 13.73 17.42
CA ARG A 5 6.01 14.82 18.21
C ARG A 5 4.51 14.92 18.05
N GLY A 6 4.02 14.75 16.82
CA GLY A 6 2.60 14.73 16.52
C GLY A 6 1.85 13.71 17.36
N LEU A 7 2.43 12.52 17.58
CA LEU A 7 1.84 11.42 18.37
C LEU A 7 2.26 11.40 19.85
N GLY A 8 3.13 12.32 20.29
CA GLY A 8 3.61 12.36 21.67
C GLY A 8 4.57 11.22 22.04
N VAL A 9 5.26 10.64 21.05
CA VAL A 9 6.30 9.61 21.26
C VAL A 9 7.71 10.21 21.12
N GLU A 10 8.73 9.45 21.50
CA GLU A 10 10.14 9.88 21.39
C GLU A 10 10.53 10.29 19.96
N ASP A 11 11.34 11.34 19.83
CA ASP A 11 11.65 12.00 18.54
C ASP A 11 12.25 11.06 17.48
N ASP A 12 13.00 10.05 17.94
CA ASP A 12 13.70 9.04 17.15
C ASP A 12 12.96 7.69 17.08
N TYR A 13 11.77 7.57 17.69
CA TYR A 13 10.95 6.35 17.67
C TYR A 13 10.78 5.77 16.25
N PHE A 14 10.38 6.60 15.30
CA PHE A 14 10.21 6.18 13.90
C PHE A 14 11.53 5.93 13.17
N VAL A 15 12.62 6.56 13.60
CA VAL A 15 13.94 6.31 13.02
C VAL A 15 14.38 4.89 13.38
N ARG A 16 14.29 4.51 14.65
CA ARG A 16 14.63 3.16 15.12
C ARG A 16 13.71 2.09 14.51
N ALA A 17 12.43 2.41 14.36
CA ALA A 17 11.47 1.48 13.78
C ALA A 17 11.67 1.26 12.28
N HIS A 18 12.26 2.20 11.54
CA HIS A 18 12.48 2.11 10.08
C HIS A 18 13.96 2.03 9.70
N ASP A 19 14.84 1.69 10.63
CA ASP A 19 16.28 1.66 10.36
C ASP A 19 16.62 0.61 9.28
N VAL A 20 17.08 1.12 8.14
CA VAL A 20 17.42 0.34 6.94
C VAL A 20 18.71 -0.46 7.09
N LEU A 21 19.51 -0.19 8.13
CA LEU A 21 20.72 -0.94 8.42
C LEU A 21 20.43 -2.25 9.17
N ARG A 22 19.21 -2.40 9.70
CA ARG A 22 18.78 -3.60 10.41
C ARG A 22 18.42 -4.72 9.45
N LYS A 23 18.74 -5.96 9.83
CA LYS A 23 18.42 -7.16 9.02
C LYS A 23 16.92 -7.38 8.87
N GLU A 24 16.16 -6.88 9.84
CA GLU A 24 14.71 -6.96 9.91
C GLU A 24 14.02 -5.89 9.06
N SER A 25 14.77 -5.01 8.40
CA SER A 25 14.20 -3.94 7.58
C SER A 25 13.37 -4.51 6.44
N GLN A 26 12.18 -3.93 6.27
CA GLN A 26 11.25 -4.25 5.19
C GLN A 26 11.18 -3.12 4.15
N THR A 27 12.00 -2.09 4.30
CA THR A 27 12.00 -0.94 3.40
C THR A 27 12.54 -1.33 2.03
N VAL A 28 11.78 -0.98 0.98
CA VAL A 28 12.11 -1.38 -0.39
C VAL A 28 11.87 -0.24 -1.38
N LEU A 29 12.74 -0.16 -2.38
CA LEU A 29 12.55 0.65 -3.58
C LEU A 29 12.13 -0.29 -4.72
N ARG A 30 11.01 0.04 -5.39
CA ARG A 30 10.51 -0.72 -6.54
C ARG A 30 10.48 0.16 -7.77
N LEU A 31 11.12 -0.30 -8.84
CA LEU A 31 10.89 0.24 -10.18
C LEU A 31 9.75 -0.56 -10.82
N LEU A 32 8.73 0.16 -11.26
CA LEU A 32 7.48 -0.41 -11.75
C LEU A 32 7.18 0.24 -13.10
N HIS A 33 6.78 -0.59 -14.06
CA HIS A 33 6.31 -0.13 -15.36
C HIS A 33 4.79 -0.29 -15.40
N TYR A 34 4.10 0.80 -15.69
CA TYR A 34 2.65 0.87 -15.71
C TYR A 34 2.15 1.59 -16.97
N PHE A 35 0.87 1.43 -17.22
CA PHE A 35 0.13 2.31 -18.11
C PHE A 35 -0.63 3.37 -17.28
N GLU A 36 -0.95 4.52 -17.85
CA GLU A 36 -1.34 5.74 -17.10
C GLU A 36 -2.83 5.83 -16.72
N VAL A 37 -3.13 6.73 -15.77
CA VAL A 37 -4.47 7.27 -15.47
C VAL A 37 -4.43 8.78 -15.25
N ASP A 38 -5.29 9.50 -16.00
CA ASP A 38 -5.86 10.86 -15.92
C ASP A 38 -5.05 12.07 -15.41
N LYS A 39 -3.82 11.96 -14.87
CA LYS A 39 -3.08 13.12 -14.37
C LYS A 39 -1.60 13.09 -14.74
N ASP A 40 -1.21 14.06 -15.58
CA ASP A 40 0.19 14.31 -15.91
C ASP A 40 0.99 14.65 -14.63
N PRO A 41 2.05 13.90 -14.30
CA PRO A 41 2.92 14.23 -13.19
C PRO A 41 3.68 15.53 -13.49
N VAL A 42 3.66 16.48 -12.56
CA VAL A 42 4.48 17.69 -12.65
C VAL A 42 5.93 17.32 -12.36
N SER A 43 6.85 17.77 -13.20
CA SER A 43 8.28 17.48 -13.03
C SER A 43 8.80 18.01 -11.70
N GLY A 44 9.54 17.18 -10.96
CA GLY A 44 10.08 17.50 -9.64
C GLY A 44 9.13 17.24 -8.47
N GLU A 45 7.85 16.92 -8.71
CA GLU A 45 6.91 16.56 -7.64
C GLU A 45 7.03 15.07 -7.26
N ILE A 46 6.80 14.79 -5.99
CA ILE A 46 6.70 13.43 -5.44
C ILE A 46 5.30 13.29 -4.85
N ILE A 47 4.62 12.21 -5.22
CA ILE A 47 3.36 11.83 -4.58
C ILE A 47 3.70 10.99 -3.35
N SER A 48 3.23 11.42 -2.18
CA SER A 48 3.38 10.69 -0.92
C SER A 48 2.01 10.22 -0.44
N ASN A 49 1.92 8.95 -0.06
CA ASN A 49 0.68 8.31 0.36
C ASN A 49 0.84 7.78 1.79
N ILE A 50 -0.28 7.69 2.50
CA ILE A 50 -0.36 7.07 3.82
C ILE A 50 -0.96 5.68 3.67
N GLY A 51 -0.28 4.68 4.24
CA GLY A 51 -0.74 3.28 4.27
C GLY A 51 -1.48 2.91 5.56
N ASP A 52 -2.17 1.78 5.54
CA ASP A 52 -3.01 1.31 6.65
C ASP A 52 -2.23 1.09 7.95
N LEU A 53 -0.96 0.67 7.84
CA LEU A 53 -0.09 0.51 9.01
C LEU A 53 0.06 1.83 9.76
N TRP A 54 0.28 2.95 9.04
CA TRP A 54 0.38 4.27 9.66
C TRP A 54 -0.95 4.77 10.22
N MET A 55 -2.05 4.45 9.54
CA MET A 55 -3.40 4.76 10.05
C MET A 55 -3.65 4.09 11.41
N SER A 56 -3.28 2.81 11.55
CA SER A 56 -3.34 2.10 12.83
C SER A 56 -2.40 2.72 13.89
N TRP A 57 -1.15 3.01 13.50
CA TRP A 57 -0.15 3.57 14.42
C TRP A 57 -0.48 4.98 14.93
N SER A 58 -1.31 5.71 14.18
CA SER A 58 -1.71 7.07 14.51
C SER A 58 -3.10 7.16 15.13
N ASP A 59 -3.72 6.03 15.47
CA ASP A 59 -5.11 5.96 15.95
C ASP A 59 -6.04 6.78 15.06
N ASP A 60 -6.01 6.48 13.77
CA ASP A 60 -6.89 7.09 12.77
C ASP A 60 -6.69 8.60 12.51
N ARG A 61 -5.71 9.25 13.15
CA ARG A 61 -5.39 10.66 12.90
C ARG A 61 -4.95 10.92 11.46
N PHE A 62 -4.28 9.93 10.86
CA PHE A 62 -3.87 9.98 9.47
C PHE A 62 -4.51 8.83 8.70
N LYS A 63 -5.44 9.15 7.80
CA LYS A 63 -6.19 8.13 7.06
C LYS A 63 -5.41 7.65 5.83
N SER A 64 -5.46 6.35 5.60
CA SER A 64 -4.94 5.78 4.37
C SER A 64 -5.81 6.18 3.18
N THR A 65 -5.16 6.40 2.03
CA THR A 65 -5.85 6.79 0.80
C THR A 65 -5.96 5.59 -0.14
N PHE A 66 -7.18 5.28 -0.56
CA PHE A 66 -7.38 4.33 -1.65
C PHE A 66 -6.82 4.92 -2.95
N HIS A 67 -5.89 4.21 -3.57
CA HIS A 67 -5.33 4.56 -4.87
C HIS A 67 -5.23 3.31 -5.72
N ARG A 68 -5.45 3.44 -7.03
CA ARG A 68 -5.36 2.33 -7.98
C ARG A 68 -4.64 2.76 -9.23
N VAL A 69 -3.85 1.85 -9.79
CA VAL A 69 -3.39 1.93 -11.17
C VAL A 69 -4.45 1.25 -12.04
N LYS A 70 -4.95 1.94 -13.05
CA LYS A 70 -5.93 1.42 -14.00
C LYS A 70 -5.21 1.14 -15.32
N THR A 71 -5.58 0.05 -15.97
CA THR A 71 -5.17 -0.23 -17.36
C THR A 71 -5.93 0.70 -18.32
N PRO A 72 -5.27 1.36 -19.28
CA PRO A 72 -5.92 2.06 -20.38
C PRO A 72 -6.92 1.18 -21.10
N VAL A 73 -8.09 1.74 -21.38
CA VAL A 73 -9.19 1.09 -22.10
C VAL A 73 -9.84 2.00 -23.13
N HIS A 74 -9.72 3.33 -23.01
CA HIS A 74 -10.31 4.30 -23.93
C HIS A 74 -9.26 4.87 -24.88
N VAL A 75 -9.20 4.34 -26.10
CA VAL A 75 -8.18 4.70 -27.12
C VAL A 75 -8.08 6.21 -27.39
N GLU A 76 -9.21 6.92 -27.30
CA GLU A 76 -9.29 8.35 -27.59
C GLU A 76 -8.87 9.26 -26.42
N LYS A 77 -8.77 8.73 -25.19
CA LYS A 77 -8.53 9.51 -23.96
C LYS A 77 -7.32 9.06 -23.18
N ASP A 78 -7.09 7.75 -23.13
CA ASP A 78 -6.04 7.17 -22.32
C ASP A 78 -4.71 7.20 -23.09
N TYR A 79 -3.62 7.45 -22.37
CA TYR A 79 -2.27 7.34 -22.91
C TYR A 79 -1.79 5.87 -22.89
N PHE A 80 -1.34 5.37 -24.04
CA PHE A 80 -0.87 3.99 -24.22
C PHE A 80 0.66 3.86 -24.26
N GLY A 81 1.39 4.97 -24.12
CA GLY A 81 2.85 4.93 -24.08
C GLY A 81 3.39 4.45 -22.72
N PRO A 82 4.71 4.26 -22.62
CA PRO A 82 5.33 3.74 -21.40
C PRO A 82 5.29 4.76 -20.26
N ARG A 83 5.01 4.29 -19.04
CA ARG A 83 5.18 5.07 -17.80
C ARG A 83 6.01 4.28 -16.80
N TYR A 84 7.07 4.92 -16.30
CA TYR A 84 7.93 4.38 -15.25
C TYR A 84 7.58 5.03 -13.92
N SER A 85 7.51 4.21 -12.87
CA SER A 85 7.25 4.66 -11.50
C SER A 85 8.31 4.08 -10.59
N MET A 86 8.95 4.93 -9.79
CA MET A 86 9.82 4.51 -8.69
C MET A 86 9.05 4.72 -7.39
N ALA A 87 8.77 3.64 -6.68
CA ALA A 87 8.02 3.66 -5.43
C ALA A 87 8.94 3.25 -4.28
N PHE A 88 9.11 4.16 -3.31
CA PHE A 88 9.81 3.90 -2.06
C PHE A 88 8.79 3.55 -0.97
N PHE A 89 8.89 2.35 -0.42
CA PHE A 89 8.02 1.87 0.66
C PHE A 89 8.81 1.89 1.96
N ASN A 90 8.55 2.90 2.80
CA ASN A 90 9.15 3.02 4.12
C ASN A 90 8.39 2.13 5.12
N GLN A 91 8.65 0.82 5.10
CA GLN A 91 8.03 -0.12 6.04
C GLN A 91 8.87 -0.24 7.31
N PRO A 92 8.23 -0.39 8.48
CA PRO A 92 8.97 -0.61 9.71
C PRO A 92 9.65 -1.98 9.69
N CYS A 93 10.66 -2.15 10.54
CA CYS A 93 11.30 -3.43 10.79
C CYS A 93 10.26 -4.46 11.23
N THR A 94 10.50 -5.73 10.90
CA THR A 94 9.55 -6.82 11.17
C THR A 94 9.12 -6.92 12.64
N ASP A 95 9.97 -6.52 13.57
CA ASP A 95 9.76 -6.58 15.02
C ASP A 95 9.22 -5.28 15.63
N ALA A 96 9.08 -4.21 14.85
CA ALA A 96 8.56 -2.95 15.35
C ALA A 96 7.10 -3.13 15.82
N VAL A 97 6.81 -2.72 17.05
CA VAL A 97 5.46 -2.77 17.61
C VAL A 97 4.66 -1.59 17.09
N ILE A 98 3.55 -1.90 16.43
CA ILE A 98 2.57 -0.97 15.90
C ILE A 98 1.47 -0.83 16.94
N GLN A 99 1.49 0.30 17.64
CA GLN A 99 0.50 0.64 18.66
C GLN A 99 0.35 2.15 18.70
N GLY A 100 -0.86 2.65 18.45
CA GLY A 100 -1.16 4.07 18.61
C GLY A 100 -1.29 4.47 20.09
N PRO A 101 -1.04 5.75 20.44
CA PRO A 101 -1.09 6.27 21.81
C PRO A 101 -2.46 6.15 22.51
N GLY A 102 -3.55 6.17 21.74
CA GLY A 102 -4.93 5.99 22.20
C GLY A 102 -5.37 4.53 22.29
N MET A 103 -4.54 3.60 21.79
CA MET A 103 -4.81 2.16 21.83
C MET A 103 -6.10 1.73 21.12
N ASN A 104 -6.44 2.38 20.00
CA ASN A 104 -7.66 2.05 19.24
C ASN A 104 -7.59 0.67 18.58
N TYR A 105 -6.37 0.19 18.33
CA TYR A 105 -6.08 -1.13 17.77
C TYR A 105 -5.18 -1.90 18.74
N SER A 106 -5.32 -3.23 18.77
CA SER A 106 -4.40 -4.09 19.51
C SER A 106 -2.98 -4.00 18.96
N ALA A 107 -1.99 -4.04 19.85
CA ALA A 107 -0.58 -4.07 19.46
C ALA A 107 -0.29 -5.27 18.57
N VAL A 108 0.37 -5.01 17.45
CA VAL A 108 0.90 -6.03 16.53
C VAL A 108 2.29 -5.63 16.06
N THR A 109 3.12 -6.58 15.68
CA THR A 109 4.41 -6.30 15.05
C THR A 109 4.23 -5.93 13.57
N GLY A 110 5.22 -5.25 13.00
CA GLY A 110 5.26 -4.96 11.55
C GLY A 110 5.16 -6.23 10.70
N LYS A 111 5.71 -7.35 11.17
CA LYS A 111 5.57 -8.67 10.54
C LYS A 111 4.14 -9.17 10.56
N GLU A 112 3.50 -9.18 11.72
CA GLU A 112 2.12 -9.65 11.89
C GLU A 112 1.15 -8.82 11.04
N PHE A 113 1.34 -7.50 11.02
CA PHE A 113 0.53 -6.60 10.19
C PHE A 113 0.64 -6.96 8.71
N THR A 114 1.86 -7.09 8.18
CA THR A 114 2.09 -7.44 6.78
C THR A 114 1.56 -8.83 6.44
N GLN A 115 1.76 -9.82 7.33
CA GLN A 115 1.25 -11.19 7.14
C GLN A 115 -0.28 -11.23 7.09
N ALA A 116 -0.96 -10.50 7.99
CA ALA A 116 -2.42 -10.40 7.99
C ALA A 116 -2.94 -9.74 6.70
N ALA A 117 -2.31 -8.65 6.26
CA ALA A 117 -2.65 -7.97 5.01
C ALA A 117 -2.45 -8.89 3.79
N MET A 118 -1.34 -9.65 3.74
CA MET A 118 -1.08 -10.61 2.67
C MET A 118 -2.11 -11.74 2.65
N ALA A 119 -2.45 -12.30 3.81
CA ALA A 119 -3.46 -13.36 3.92
C ALA A 119 -4.82 -12.86 3.40
N TRP A 120 -5.24 -11.66 3.83
CA TRP A 120 -6.49 -11.05 3.38
C TRP A 120 -6.50 -10.78 1.87
N ASN A 121 -5.42 -10.19 1.34
CA ASN A 121 -5.27 -9.95 -0.10
C ASN A 121 -5.33 -11.25 -0.91
N TYR A 122 -4.72 -12.32 -0.40
CA TYR A 122 -4.75 -13.64 -1.06
C TYR A 122 -6.16 -14.24 -1.06
N MET A 123 -6.88 -14.16 0.06
CA MET A 123 -8.28 -14.60 0.15
C MET A 123 -9.17 -13.81 -0.82
N ALA A 124 -9.09 -12.48 -0.79
CA ALA A 124 -9.87 -11.62 -1.69
C ALA A 124 -9.54 -11.88 -3.17
N LEU A 125 -8.28 -12.16 -3.50
CA LEU A 125 -7.88 -12.53 -4.84
C LEU A 125 -8.52 -13.85 -5.29
N ASN A 126 -8.56 -14.85 -4.42
CA ASN A 126 -9.16 -16.16 -4.75
C ASN A 126 -10.67 -16.06 -4.93
N GLU A 127 -11.37 -15.31 -4.07
CA GLU A 127 -12.80 -15.04 -4.24
C GLU A 127 -13.10 -14.34 -5.57
N ARG A 128 -12.28 -13.35 -5.93
CA ARG A 128 -12.43 -12.64 -7.21
C ARG A 128 -12.17 -13.56 -8.40
N LYS A 129 -11.16 -14.44 -8.31
CA LYS A 129 -10.88 -15.46 -9.35
C LYS A 129 -12.05 -16.43 -9.52
N ALA A 130 -12.65 -16.90 -8.42
CA ALA A 130 -13.82 -17.79 -8.48
C ALA A 130 -15.00 -17.12 -9.19
N LYS A 131 -15.36 -15.89 -8.79
CA LYS A 131 -16.42 -15.10 -9.45
C LYS A 131 -16.14 -14.88 -10.94
N LEU A 132 -14.88 -14.61 -11.31
CA LEU A 132 -14.51 -14.41 -12.71
C LEU A 132 -14.64 -15.71 -13.53
N ALA A 133 -14.31 -16.86 -12.92
CA ALA A 133 -14.46 -18.16 -13.56
C ALA A 133 -15.93 -18.50 -13.83
N GLU A 134 -16.83 -18.22 -12.87
CA GLU A 134 -18.28 -18.40 -13.05
C GLU A 134 -18.82 -17.56 -14.21
N VAL A 135 -18.44 -16.27 -14.29
CA VAL A 135 -18.83 -15.38 -15.39
C VAL A 135 -18.30 -15.89 -16.73
N LYS A 136 -17.05 -16.36 -16.77
CA LYS A 136 -16.45 -16.90 -17.99
C LYS A 136 -17.18 -18.16 -18.46
N SER A 137 -17.47 -19.09 -17.56
CA SER A 137 -18.22 -20.31 -17.88
C SER A 137 -19.66 -20.00 -18.35
N ALA A 138 -20.32 -19.02 -17.74
CA ALA A 138 -21.66 -18.59 -18.19
C ALA A 138 -21.65 -17.95 -19.58
N ALA A 139 -20.62 -17.18 -19.93
CA ALA A 139 -20.45 -16.58 -21.25
C ALA A 139 -20.15 -17.63 -22.34
N GLU A 140 -19.36 -18.66 -22.00
CA GLU A 140 -19.04 -19.78 -22.89
C GLU A 140 -20.25 -20.69 -23.13
N ALA A 141 -21.09 -20.90 -22.11
CA ALA A 141 -22.32 -21.70 -22.24
C ALA A 141 -23.47 -20.96 -22.95
N GLY A 142 -23.38 -19.64 -23.11
CA GLY A 142 -24.40 -18.78 -23.72
C GLY A 142 -24.11 -18.34 -25.16
N SER A 143 -23.01 -18.78 -25.78
CA SER A 143 -22.77 -18.55 -27.22
C SER A 143 -23.48 -19.63 -28.05
N PRO A 144 -24.34 -19.25 -29.02
CA PRO A 144 -24.96 -20.19 -29.97
C PRO A 144 -23.95 -20.80 -30.95
#